data_AF-A0A2G9RT11-F1
#
_entry.id   AF-A0A2G9RT11-F1
#
_cell.length_a   1.000
_cell.length_b   1.000
_cell.length_c   1.000
_cell.angle_alpha   90.00
_cell.angle_beta   90.00
_cell.angle_gamma   90.00
#
_symmetry.space_group_name_H-M   'P 1'
#
loop_
_entity.id
_entity.type
_entity.pdbx_description
1 polymer ?
#
loop_
_entity_poly.entity_id
_entity_poly.type
_entity_poly.pdbx_seq_one_letter_code
_entity_poly.pdbx_strand_id
1 'polypeptide(L)'
;MLGQTLSLTPSNEAVWFLSNITAGNQQQVQAVIDAGLIPMIIHQLAKGDFGTQKEAAWAISNLTISGRKDQVEYLVQQNVIPPFCNLLSVKDSQVVQVVLDGLKNILIMAGEEASTIAEIIEECGGLEKIEALQQHENEEIYKLAFEIIDQYFSGDD
;
A
#
# COMPACT_ATOMS: atom_id res chain seq x y z
N MET A 1 -10.46 -23.36 32.28
CA MET A 1 -9.32 -22.63 31.69
C MET A 1 -9.70 -22.26 30.27
N LEU A 2 -9.99 -20.98 30.02
CA LEU A 2 -10.18 -20.49 28.65
C LEU A 2 -8.80 -20.50 27.99
N GLY A 3 -8.65 -21.28 26.91
CA GLY A 3 -7.45 -21.26 26.09
C GLY A 3 -7.33 -19.89 25.44
N GLN A 4 -6.38 -19.09 25.90
CA GLN A 4 -5.94 -17.92 25.16
C GLN A 4 -5.27 -18.43 23.89
N THR A 5 -5.95 -18.29 22.76
CA THR A 5 -5.31 -18.34 21.44
C THR A 5 -4.26 -17.24 21.44
N LEU A 6 -2.98 -17.59 21.55
CA LEU A 6 -1.88 -16.68 21.30
C LEU A 6 -2.07 -16.17 19.86
N SER A 7 -2.58 -14.96 19.69
CA SER A 7 -2.48 -14.26 18.41
C SER A 7 -1.00 -13.99 18.20
N LEU A 8 -0.31 -14.90 17.53
CA LEU A 8 1.05 -14.67 17.06
C LEU A 8 0.96 -13.56 16.02
N THR A 9 1.03 -12.31 16.48
CA THR A 9 1.34 -11.18 15.60
C THR A 9 2.72 -11.47 15.01
N PRO A 10 2.86 -11.61 13.69
CA PRO A 10 4.16 -11.78 13.06
C PRO A 10 5.12 -10.70 13.56
N SER A 11 6.32 -11.10 13.94
CA SER A 11 7.35 -10.14 14.33
C SER A 11 7.74 -9.26 13.13
N ASN A 12 8.31 -8.10 13.43
CA ASN A 12 8.96 -7.22 12.46
C ASN A 12 9.81 -7.99 11.43
N GLU A 13 10.57 -9.00 11.89
CA GLU A 13 11.43 -9.84 11.05
C GLU A 13 10.66 -10.69 10.02
N ALA A 14 9.46 -11.16 10.37
CA ALA A 14 8.64 -11.94 9.45
C ALA A 14 8.08 -11.07 8.32
N VAL A 15 7.63 -9.86 8.64
CA VAL A 15 7.13 -8.91 7.63
C VAL A 15 8.28 -8.42 6.74
N TRP A 16 9.44 -8.13 7.33
CA TRP A 16 10.66 -7.81 6.60
C TRP A 16 11.10 -8.94 5.66
N PHE A 17 11.00 -10.21 6.08
CA PHE A 17 11.32 -11.33 5.21
C PHE A 17 10.36 -11.40 4.00
N LEU A 18 9.07 -11.13 4.22
CA LEU A 18 8.07 -11.12 3.16
C LEU A 18 8.28 -9.97 2.17
N SER A 19 8.72 -8.79 2.61
CA SER A 19 9.01 -7.67 1.72
C SER A 19 10.13 -7.99 0.73
N ASN A 20 11.12 -8.79 1.15
CA ASN A 20 12.18 -9.29 0.29
C ASN A 20 11.69 -10.33 -0.73
N ILE A 21 10.69 -11.15 -0.37
CA ILE A 21 10.09 -12.10 -1.31
C ILE A 21 9.23 -11.38 -2.35
N THR A 22 8.44 -10.38 -1.93
CA THR A 22 7.58 -9.62 -2.87
C THR A 22 8.38 -8.70 -3.79
N ALA A 23 9.62 -8.32 -3.41
CA ALA A 23 10.57 -7.65 -4.30
C ALA A 23 11.11 -8.57 -5.43
N GLY A 24 10.83 -9.87 -5.36
CA GLY A 24 11.24 -10.86 -6.35
C GLY A 24 10.45 -10.80 -7.65
N ASN A 25 10.40 -11.93 -8.37
CA ASN A 25 9.62 -12.06 -9.60
C ASN A 25 8.13 -12.40 -9.35
N GLN A 26 7.33 -12.36 -10.41
CA GLN A 26 5.88 -12.65 -10.35
C GLN A 26 5.51 -14.01 -9.75
N GLN A 27 6.37 -15.03 -9.86
CA GLN A 27 6.13 -16.34 -9.25
C GLN A 27 6.35 -16.29 -7.73
N GLN A 28 7.33 -15.51 -7.27
CA GLN A 28 7.55 -15.29 -5.84
C GLN A 28 6.40 -14.49 -5.21
N VAL A 29 5.91 -13.47 -5.92
CA VAL A 29 4.67 -12.76 -5.54
C VAL A 29 3.49 -13.73 -5.45
N GLN A 30 3.30 -14.59 -6.47
CA GLN A 30 2.21 -15.56 -6.45
C GLN A 30 2.31 -16.54 -5.27
N ALA A 31 3.51 -16.99 -4.92
CA ALA A 31 3.72 -17.89 -3.78
C ALA A 31 3.29 -17.25 -2.45
N VAL A 32 3.49 -15.93 -2.27
CA VAL A 32 3.02 -15.20 -1.08
C VAL A 32 1.49 -15.12 -1.05
N ILE A 33 0.85 -14.91 -2.21
CA ILE A 33 -0.61 -14.90 -2.35
C ILE A 33 -1.18 -16.28 -2.04
N ASP A 34 -0.66 -17.33 -2.67
CA ASP A 34 -1.12 -18.71 -2.51
C ASP A 34 -0.93 -19.24 -1.08
N ALA A 35 0.09 -18.74 -0.37
CA ALA A 35 0.31 -19.02 1.04
C ALA A 35 -0.69 -18.30 1.99
N GLY A 36 -1.59 -17.46 1.45
CA GLY A 36 -2.60 -16.75 2.23
C GLY A 36 -2.02 -15.65 3.13
N LEU A 37 -0.86 -15.08 2.77
CA LEU A 37 -0.14 -14.13 3.63
C LEU A 37 -0.57 -12.68 3.42
N ILE A 38 -1.25 -12.35 2.33
CA ILE A 38 -1.70 -10.98 2.04
C ILE A 38 -2.59 -10.40 3.15
N PRO A 39 -3.64 -11.07 3.64
CA PRO A 39 -4.47 -10.52 4.72
C PRO A 39 -3.68 -10.24 6.00
N MET A 40 -2.66 -11.06 6.27
CA MET A 40 -1.77 -10.89 7.41
C MET A 40 -0.88 -9.65 7.25
N ILE A 41 -0.29 -9.43 6.07
CA ILE A 41 0.50 -8.23 5.77
C ILE A 41 -0.36 -6.98 5.92
N ILE A 42 -1.59 -6.98 5.38
CA ILE A 42 -2.53 -5.86 5.48
C ILE A 42 -2.95 -5.61 6.94
N HIS A 43 -3.16 -6.66 7.73
CA HIS A 43 -3.44 -6.51 9.16
C HIS A 43 -2.28 -5.83 9.89
N GLN A 44 -1.03 -6.21 9.59
CA GLN A 44 0.14 -5.58 10.18
C GLN A 44 0.35 -4.14 9.69
N LEU A 45 0.06 -3.85 8.43
CA LEU A 45 0.01 -2.48 7.90
C LEU A 45 -0.96 -1.59 8.71
N ALA A 46 -2.11 -2.15 9.09
CA ALA A 46 -3.16 -1.42 9.81
C ALA A 46 -2.94 -1.31 11.33
N LYS A 47 -2.35 -2.34 11.97
CA LYS A 47 -2.35 -2.52 13.43
C LYS A 47 -0.98 -2.81 14.05
N GLY A 48 0.05 -3.02 13.24
CA GLY A 48 1.40 -3.25 13.72
C GLY A 48 1.98 -2.00 14.42
N ASP A 49 3.07 -2.20 15.15
CA ASP A 49 3.91 -1.07 15.55
C ASP A 49 4.49 -0.35 14.33
N PHE A 50 4.97 0.88 14.49
CA PHE A 50 5.43 1.68 13.35
C PHE A 50 6.54 0.98 12.55
N GLY A 51 7.45 0.24 13.20
CA GLY A 51 8.45 -0.55 12.49
C GLY A 51 7.81 -1.60 11.57
N THR A 52 6.80 -2.30 12.07
CA THR A 52 6.12 -3.36 11.33
C THR A 52 5.31 -2.78 10.19
N GLN A 53 4.67 -1.63 10.41
CA GLN A 53 3.93 -0.91 9.38
C GLN A 53 4.84 -0.48 8.23
N LYS A 54 6.06 -0.02 8.53
CA LYS A 54 7.05 0.32 7.49
C LYS A 54 7.36 -0.88 6.61
N GLU A 55 7.67 -2.02 7.21
CA GLU A 55 8.00 -3.23 6.47
C GLU A 55 6.81 -3.76 5.68
N ALA A 56 5.60 -3.65 6.23
CA ALA A 56 4.38 -4.00 5.52
C ALA A 56 4.15 -3.07 4.32
N ALA A 57 4.40 -1.77 4.45
CA ALA A 57 4.30 -0.80 3.36
C ALA A 57 5.28 -1.13 2.22
N TRP A 58 6.52 -1.46 2.57
CA TRP A 58 7.51 -1.96 1.60
C TRP A 58 7.04 -3.24 0.90
N ALA A 59 6.51 -4.21 1.65
CA ALA A 59 6.04 -5.46 1.08
C ALA A 59 4.91 -5.25 0.05
N ILE A 60 3.95 -4.37 0.37
CA ILE A 60 2.86 -4.00 -0.54
C ILE A 60 3.40 -3.25 -1.75
N SER A 61 4.24 -2.23 -1.57
CA SER A 61 4.78 -1.45 -2.69
C SER A 61 5.60 -2.33 -3.64
N ASN A 62 6.47 -3.19 -3.11
CA ASN A 62 7.22 -4.17 -3.92
C ASN A 62 6.29 -5.10 -4.72
N LEU A 63 5.19 -5.56 -4.11
CA LEU A 63 4.20 -6.38 -4.82
C LEU A 63 3.56 -5.62 -5.98
N THR A 64 3.26 -4.33 -5.81
CA THR A 64 2.69 -3.51 -6.91
C THR A 64 3.67 -3.27 -8.06
N ILE A 65 4.98 -3.30 -7.78
CA ILE A 65 6.04 -3.11 -8.78
C ILE A 65 6.32 -4.44 -9.53
N SER A 66 6.48 -5.52 -8.78
CA SER A 66 6.89 -6.83 -9.34
C SER A 66 5.72 -7.69 -9.81
N GLY A 67 4.53 -7.42 -9.31
CA GLY A 67 3.32 -8.21 -9.57
C GLY A 67 2.70 -7.94 -10.95
N ARG A 68 1.80 -8.83 -11.34
CA ARG A 68 0.91 -8.64 -12.50
C ARG A 68 -0.39 -7.94 -12.08
N LYS A 69 -1.15 -7.46 -13.07
CA LYS A 69 -2.47 -6.83 -12.86
C LYS A 69 -3.40 -7.66 -11.96
N ASP A 70 -3.53 -8.97 -12.22
CA ASP A 70 -4.39 -9.88 -11.45
C ASP A 70 -3.98 -9.99 -9.96
N GLN A 71 -2.67 -9.89 -9.68
CA GLN A 71 -2.14 -9.93 -8.33
C GLN A 71 -2.38 -8.61 -7.57
N VAL A 72 -2.29 -7.48 -8.28
CA VAL A 72 -2.61 -6.15 -7.74
C VAL A 72 -4.12 -6.00 -7.52
N GLU A 73 -4.95 -6.48 -8.44
CA GLU A 73 -6.41 -6.54 -8.25
C GLU A 73 -6.77 -7.34 -7.00
N TYR A 74 -6.12 -8.49 -6.78
CA TYR A 74 -6.31 -9.27 -5.56
C TYR A 74 -5.94 -8.46 -4.30
N LEU A 75 -4.85 -7.69 -4.31
CA LEU A 75 -4.51 -6.81 -3.19
C LEU A 75 -5.62 -5.80 -2.87
N VAL A 76 -6.18 -5.17 -3.92
CA VAL A 76 -7.29 -4.22 -3.77
C VAL A 76 -8.51 -4.91 -3.17
N GLN A 77 -8.86 -6.11 -3.65
CA GLN A 77 -9.96 -6.92 -3.12
C GLN A 77 -9.76 -7.30 -1.64
N GLN A 78 -8.52 -7.36 -1.16
CA GLN A 78 -8.19 -7.58 0.25
C GLN A 78 -8.22 -6.29 1.11
N ASN A 79 -8.75 -5.19 0.57
CA ASN A 79 -8.89 -3.88 1.24
C ASN A 79 -7.54 -3.27 1.68
N VAL A 80 -6.53 -3.33 0.82
CA VAL A 80 -5.22 -2.74 1.12
C VAL A 80 -5.23 -1.20 1.13
N ILE A 81 -6.11 -0.56 0.37
CA ILE A 81 -6.06 0.90 0.10
C ILE A 81 -6.20 1.72 1.40
N PRO A 82 -7.26 1.55 2.23
CA PRO A 82 -7.41 2.37 3.44
C PRO A 82 -6.23 2.30 4.43
N PRO A 83 -5.71 1.13 4.83
CA PRO A 83 -4.56 1.07 5.73
C PRO A 83 -3.27 1.60 5.08
N PHE A 84 -3.13 1.52 3.75
CA PHE A 84 -1.99 2.09 3.05
C PHE A 84 -2.05 3.62 3.02
N CYS A 85 -3.19 4.21 2.68
CA CYS A 85 -3.41 5.66 2.73
C CYS A 85 -3.24 6.27 4.14
N ASN A 86 -3.45 5.49 5.21
CA ASN A 86 -3.20 5.97 6.58
C ASN A 86 -1.72 6.29 6.86
N LEU A 87 -0.79 5.70 6.11
CA LEU A 87 0.63 5.95 6.26
C LEU A 87 1.10 7.23 5.55
N LEU A 88 0.26 7.90 4.75
CA LEU A 88 0.60 9.17 4.11
C LEU A 88 0.80 10.33 5.10
N SER A 89 0.28 10.20 6.32
CA SER A 89 0.35 11.25 7.36
C SER A 89 1.50 11.06 8.35
N VAL A 90 2.40 10.09 8.12
CA VAL A 90 3.55 9.84 9.01
C VAL A 90 4.67 10.84 8.73
N LYS A 91 5.56 11.04 9.71
CA LYS A 91 6.69 11.97 9.59
C LYS A 91 7.85 11.44 8.75
N ASP A 92 7.88 10.13 8.51
CA ASP A 92 8.96 9.48 7.78
C ASP A 92 8.72 9.64 6.27
N SER A 93 9.43 10.58 5.67
CA SER A 93 9.33 10.90 4.23
C SER A 93 9.55 9.68 3.33
N GLN A 94 10.43 8.75 3.73
CA GLN A 94 10.68 7.56 2.93
C GLN A 94 9.44 6.67 2.88
N VAL A 95 8.73 6.53 4.00
CA VAL A 95 7.49 5.76 4.08
C VAL A 95 6.40 6.43 3.24
N VAL A 96 6.26 7.75 3.33
CA VAL A 96 5.31 8.52 2.53
C VAL A 96 5.57 8.30 1.03
N GLN A 97 6.83 8.37 0.60
CA GLN A 97 7.22 8.14 -0.79
C GLN A 97 6.87 6.71 -1.24
N VAL A 98 7.21 5.69 -0.46
CA VAL A 98 6.88 4.28 -0.74
C VAL A 98 5.37 4.05 -0.91
N VAL A 99 4.57 4.74 -0.10
CA VAL A 99 3.11 4.64 -0.16
C VAL A 99 2.56 5.33 -1.40
N LEU A 100 3.04 6.54 -1.73
CA LEU A 100 2.64 7.24 -2.95
C LEU A 100 3.01 6.46 -4.21
N ASP A 101 4.23 5.93 -4.28
CA ASP A 101 4.69 5.09 -5.41
C ASP A 101 3.79 3.86 -5.56
N GLY A 102 3.46 3.19 -4.44
CA GLY A 102 2.57 2.04 -4.44
C GLY A 102 1.14 2.39 -4.91
N LEU A 103 0.58 3.51 -4.43
CA LEU A 103 -0.75 3.97 -4.84
C LEU A 103 -0.79 4.32 -6.33
N LYS A 104 0.23 5.02 -6.82
CA LYS A 104 0.38 5.31 -8.26
C LYS A 104 0.44 4.03 -9.08
N ASN A 105 1.22 3.03 -8.66
CA ASN A 105 1.29 1.75 -9.37
C ASN A 105 -0.05 1.02 -9.38
N ILE A 106 -0.80 1.04 -8.27
CA ILE A 106 -2.16 0.46 -8.22
C ILE A 106 -3.07 1.15 -9.25
N LEU A 107 -3.06 2.49 -9.29
CA LEU A 107 -3.87 3.27 -10.24
C LEU A 107 -3.47 2.99 -11.71
N ILE A 108 -2.16 2.93 -12.01
CA ILE A 108 -1.67 2.58 -13.35
C ILE A 108 -2.12 1.18 -13.75
N MET A 109 -1.98 0.20 -12.85
CA MET A 109 -2.32 -1.19 -13.12
C MET A 109 -3.82 -1.40 -13.30
N ALA A 110 -4.66 -0.63 -12.61
CA ALA A 110 -6.12 -0.70 -12.74
C ALA A 110 -6.59 -0.36 -14.17
N GLY A 111 -5.89 0.52 -14.88
CA GLY A 111 -6.22 0.89 -16.25
C GLY A 111 -7.62 1.53 -16.34
N GLU A 112 -8.55 0.89 -17.04
CA GLU A 112 -9.94 1.35 -17.15
C GLU A 112 -10.68 1.39 -15.80
N GLU A 113 -10.24 0.59 -14.82
CA GLU A 113 -10.83 0.55 -13.48
C GLU A 113 -10.19 1.56 -12.51
N ALA A 114 -9.31 2.44 -12.99
CA ALA A 114 -8.63 3.43 -12.15
C ALA A 114 -9.61 4.38 -11.44
N SER A 115 -10.77 4.69 -12.04
CA SER A 115 -11.82 5.50 -11.40
C SER A 115 -12.34 4.84 -10.13
N THR A 116 -12.59 3.53 -10.14
CA THR A 116 -13.04 2.77 -8.96
C THR A 116 -11.98 2.82 -7.85
N ILE A 117 -10.69 2.73 -8.21
CA ILE A 117 -9.60 2.85 -7.24
C ILE A 117 -9.54 4.26 -6.67
N ALA A 118 -9.68 5.29 -7.50
CA ALA A 118 -9.71 6.68 -7.10
C ALA A 118 -10.88 6.95 -6.11
N GLU A 119 -12.08 6.45 -6.40
CA GLU A 119 -13.24 6.52 -5.50
C GLU A 119 -12.92 5.89 -4.13
N ILE A 120 -12.29 4.70 -4.08
CA ILE A 120 -11.91 4.06 -2.81
C ILE A 120 -10.87 4.92 -2.03
N ILE A 121 -9.92 5.53 -2.75
CA ILE A 121 -8.93 6.44 -2.15
C ILE A 121 -9.63 7.65 -1.55
N GLU A 122 -10.60 8.25 -2.25
CA GLU A 122 -11.38 9.39 -1.78
C GLU A 122 -12.25 9.02 -0.57
N GLU A 123 -13.03 7.93 -0.65
CA GLU A 123 -13.91 7.47 0.43
C GLU A 123 -13.17 7.19 1.75
N CYS A 124 -11.91 6.76 1.67
CA CYS A 124 -11.09 6.49 2.86
C CYS A 124 -10.33 7.73 3.40
N GLY A 125 -10.58 8.92 2.82
CA GLY A 125 -9.90 10.16 3.17
C GLY A 125 -8.43 10.18 2.73
N GLY A 126 -8.11 9.43 1.67
CA GLY A 126 -6.77 9.34 1.10
C GLY A 126 -6.45 10.54 0.20
N LEU A 127 -7.42 11.05 -0.54
CA LEU A 127 -7.23 12.19 -1.44
C LEU A 127 -6.76 13.44 -0.67
N GLU A 128 -7.41 13.80 0.44
CA GLU A 128 -7.04 14.97 1.24
C GLU A 128 -5.62 14.84 1.82
N LYS A 129 -5.17 13.60 2.10
CA LYS A 129 -3.80 13.35 2.53
C LYS A 129 -2.81 13.54 1.37
N ILE A 130 -3.15 13.11 0.15
CA ILE A 130 -2.32 13.32 -1.04
C ILE A 130 -2.26 14.83 -1.37
N GLU A 131 -3.37 15.55 -1.26
CA GLU A 131 -3.40 17.01 -1.43
C GLU A 131 -2.52 17.73 -0.42
N ALA A 132 -2.56 17.33 0.86
CA ALA A 132 -1.68 17.89 1.89
C ALA A 132 -0.18 17.70 1.57
N LEU A 133 0.17 16.61 0.87
CA LEU A 133 1.55 16.32 0.45
C LEU A 133 2.03 17.22 -0.70
N GLN A 134 1.15 17.99 -1.35
CA GLN A 134 1.56 19.04 -2.29
C GLN A 134 2.28 20.22 -1.61
N GLN A 135 2.31 20.26 -0.27
CA GLN A 135 3.08 21.25 0.50
C GLN A 135 4.29 20.64 1.21
N HIS A 136 4.61 19.38 0.89
CA HIS A 136 5.69 18.66 1.56
C HIS A 136 7.08 19.22 1.20
N GLU A 137 8.00 19.25 2.17
CA GLU A 137 9.35 19.81 1.98
C GLU A 137 10.23 18.99 1.00
N ASN A 138 9.94 17.70 0.87
CA ASN A 138 10.58 16.83 -0.11
C ASN A 138 9.93 17.04 -1.50
N GLU A 139 10.73 17.56 -2.43
CA GLU A 139 10.31 17.90 -3.78
C GLU A 139 9.82 16.70 -4.61
N GLU A 140 10.34 15.49 -4.35
CA GLU A 140 9.90 14.26 -5.04
C GLU A 140 8.49 13.87 -4.60
N ILE A 141 8.21 13.94 -3.30
CA ILE A 141 6.88 13.68 -2.72
C ILE A 141 5.87 14.69 -3.26
N TYR A 142 6.23 15.98 -3.26
CA TYR A 142 5.41 17.04 -3.82
C TYR A 142 5.03 16.76 -5.29
N LYS A 143 6.04 16.49 -6.14
CA LYS A 143 5.83 16.25 -7.57
C LYS A 143 4.96 15.03 -7.83
N LEU A 144 5.21 13.95 -7.09
CA LEU A 144 4.45 12.71 -7.22
C LEU A 144 2.99 12.87 -6.78
N ALA A 145 2.75 13.57 -5.66
CA ALA A 145 1.39 13.88 -5.20
C ALA A 145 0.63 14.74 -6.22
N PHE A 146 1.30 15.75 -6.79
CA PHE A 146 0.73 16.57 -7.87
C PHE A 146 0.36 15.73 -9.10
N GLU A 147 1.27 14.88 -9.57
CA GLU A 147 1.03 14.01 -10.73
C GLU A 147 -0.15 13.05 -10.52
N ILE A 148 -0.25 12.43 -9.33
CA ILE A 148 -1.38 11.54 -9.01
C ILE A 148 -2.71 12.30 -9.06
N ILE A 149 -2.76 13.51 -8.50
CA ILE A 149 -3.97 14.33 -8.50
C ILE A 149 -4.33 14.78 -9.92
N ASP A 150 -3.37 15.32 -10.67
CA ASP A 150 -3.55 15.77 -12.05
C ASP A 150 -4.08 14.66 -12.96
N GLN A 151 -3.55 13.44 -12.82
CA GLN A 151 -3.88 12.35 -13.71
C GLN A 151 -5.19 11.62 -13.34
N TYR A 152 -5.52 11.49 -12.05
CA TYR A 152 -6.60 10.60 -11.60
C TYR A 152 -7.75 11.29 -10.88
N PHE A 153 -7.55 12.51 -10.39
CA PHE A 153 -8.53 13.23 -9.56
C PHE A 153 -8.91 14.60 -10.13
N SER A 154 -8.26 15.04 -11.21
CA SER A 154 -8.54 16.33 -11.87
C SER A 154 -9.56 16.23 -13.01
N GLY A 155 -10.33 15.13 -13.04
CA GLY A 155 -11.44 14.97 -13.97
C GLY A 155 -12.58 15.91 -13.61
N ASP A 156 -12.77 16.93 -14.46
CA ASP A 156 -13.90 17.87 -14.43
C ASP A 156 -15.25 17.12 -14.45
N ASP A 157 -16.17 17.53 -13.58
CA ASP A 157 -17.62 17.44 -13.82
C ASP A 157 -18.01 18.07 -15.18
#